data_AF-A0A6N4RAS5-F1
#
_entry.id   AF-A0A6N4RAS5-F1
#
_cell.length_a   1.000
_cell.length_b   1.000
_cell.length_c   1.000
_cell.angle_alpha   90.00
_cell.angle_beta   90.00
_cell.angle_gamma   90.00
#
_symmetry.space_group_name_H-M   'P 1'
#
loop_
_entity.id
_entity.type
_entity.pdbx_description
1 polymer ?
#
loop_
_entity_poly.entity_id
_entity_poly.type
_entity_poly.pdbx_seq_one_letter_code
_entity_poly.pdbx_strand_id
1 'polypeptide(L)'
;MALAFTIMLHVTRLSPHEHTPTYMLTCGHTLQRTVVDPIHPMAVLDALGSHPLDLILLTTATALTVEAAEILHHRTGGPILASNTLSGGKLPVARYLTDGEVVGLGPLAQTVYVPEGDVMCYALGSEGILFTGPLFADGLASHKANRLAIAKLGILPSDTTVHGGGTNGGQPLGPLLEKLK
;
A
#
# COMPACT_ATOMS: atom_id res chain seq x y z
N MET A 1 -21.84 -18.04 -18.87
CA MET A 1 -21.45 -16.66 -19.20
C MET A 1 -21.05 -15.97 -17.90
N ALA A 2 -19.76 -15.91 -17.61
CA ALA A 2 -19.26 -15.11 -16.49
C ALA A 2 -19.23 -13.64 -16.94
N LEU A 3 -19.95 -12.78 -16.24
CA LEU A 3 -19.84 -11.34 -16.41
C LEU A 3 -18.38 -10.94 -16.15
N ALA A 4 -17.77 -10.28 -17.12
CA ALA A 4 -16.46 -9.66 -16.95
C ALA A 4 -16.54 -8.71 -15.76
N PHE A 5 -15.77 -8.99 -14.72
CA PHE A 5 -15.50 -8.01 -13.67
C PHE A 5 -14.77 -6.85 -14.33
N THR A 6 -15.47 -5.74 -14.56
CA THR A 6 -14.82 -4.47 -14.89
C THR A 6 -13.94 -4.14 -13.69
N ILE A 7 -12.62 -4.20 -13.87
CA ILE A 7 -11.64 -3.84 -12.83
C ILE A 7 -12.03 -2.48 -12.27
N MET A 8 -12.34 -2.43 -10.98
CA MET A 8 -12.96 -1.28 -10.35
C MET A 8 -11.93 -0.26 -9.86
N LEU A 9 -10.69 -0.73 -9.64
CA LEU A 9 -9.54 0.08 -9.27
C LEU A 9 -8.44 0.07 -10.33
N HIS A 10 -8.04 1.26 -10.76
CA HIS A 10 -6.84 1.44 -11.56
C HIS A 10 -5.65 1.72 -10.64
N VAL A 11 -4.62 0.86 -10.70
CA VAL A 11 -3.35 1.07 -10.00
C VAL A 11 -2.32 1.62 -10.96
N THR A 12 -1.81 2.82 -10.66
CA THR A 12 -0.78 3.49 -11.44
C THR A 12 0.48 3.62 -10.60
N ARG A 13 1.62 3.14 -11.11
CA ARG A 13 2.93 3.41 -10.50
C ARG A 13 3.40 4.80 -10.91
N LEU A 14 3.47 5.72 -9.96
CA LEU A 14 3.83 7.13 -10.20
C LEU A 14 5.33 7.38 -10.05
N SER A 15 5.99 6.67 -9.14
CA SER A 15 7.42 6.83 -8.92
C SER A 15 8.05 5.46 -8.67
N PRO A 16 8.93 4.98 -9.58
CA PRO A 16 9.68 3.77 -9.32
C PRO A 16 10.69 4.03 -8.19
N HIS A 17 10.78 3.07 -7.28
CA HIS A 17 11.82 2.99 -6.27
C HIS A 17 12.03 1.52 -5.95
N GLU A 18 13.27 1.15 -5.63
CA GLU A 18 13.64 -0.24 -5.42
C GLU A 18 12.89 -0.86 -4.23
N HIS A 19 12.68 -0.06 -3.18
CA HIS A 19 12.15 -0.52 -1.90
C HIS A 19 10.72 -0.04 -1.63
N THR A 20 10.39 1.18 -2.04
CA THR A 20 9.15 1.89 -1.67
C THR A 20 8.56 2.67 -2.85
N PRO A 21 8.18 1.99 -3.94
CA PRO A 21 7.59 2.65 -5.10
C PRO A 21 6.25 3.32 -4.74
N THR A 22 6.01 4.51 -5.27
CA THR A 22 4.73 5.22 -5.07
C THR A 22 3.68 4.70 -6.04
N TYR A 23 2.52 4.34 -5.50
CA TYR A 23 1.35 3.97 -6.28
C TYR A 23 0.20 4.92 -6.02
N MET A 24 -0.61 5.13 -7.06
CA MET A 24 -1.92 5.77 -6.95
C MET A 24 -2.99 4.78 -7.37
N LEU A 25 -3.97 4.56 -6.49
CA LEU A 25 -5.19 3.87 -6.80
C LEU A 25 -6.26 4.89 -7.18
N THR A 26 -6.99 4.63 -8.26
CA THR A 26 -8.16 5.42 -8.66
C THR A 26 -9.37 4.50 -8.78
N CYS A 27 -10.42 4.76 -8.01
CA CYS A 27 -11.70 4.06 -8.16
C CYS A 27 -12.45 4.59 -9.37
N GLY A 28 -12.79 3.71 -10.32
CA GLY A 28 -13.50 4.11 -11.55
C GLY A 28 -14.91 4.64 -11.30
N HIS A 29 -15.57 4.25 -10.21
CA HIS A 29 -16.94 4.70 -9.90
C HIS A 29 -17.00 5.95 -9.06
N THR A 30 -16.21 6.02 -7.98
CA THR A 30 -16.24 7.19 -7.08
C THR A 30 -15.22 8.25 -7.42
N LEU A 31 -14.29 7.94 -8.34
CA LEU A 31 -13.14 8.76 -8.68
C LEU A 31 -12.26 9.08 -7.47
N GLN A 32 -12.40 8.32 -6.38
CA GLN A 32 -11.55 8.48 -5.22
C GLN A 32 -10.13 8.04 -5.52
N ARG A 33 -9.18 8.78 -4.98
CA ARG A 33 -7.75 8.61 -5.20
C ARG A 33 -7.03 8.37 -3.90
N THR A 34 -6.26 7.30 -3.88
CA THR A 34 -5.44 6.91 -2.75
C THR A 34 -4.01 6.77 -3.19
N VAL A 35 -3.10 7.34 -2.43
CA VAL A 35 -1.67 7.21 -2.68
C VAL A 35 -1.07 6.29 -1.64
N VAL A 36 -0.26 5.32 -2.08
CA VAL A 36 0.48 4.40 -1.23
C VAL A 36 1.97 4.73 -1.36
N ASP A 37 2.62 4.91 -0.21
CA ASP A 37 4.06 5.20 -0.08
C ASP A 37 4.56 6.32 -1.00
N PRO A 38 4.06 7.56 -0.82
CA PRO A 38 4.58 8.69 -1.57
C PRO A 38 6.07 8.88 -1.24
N ILE A 39 6.90 9.03 -2.26
CA ILE A 39 8.31 9.44 -2.10
C ILE A 39 8.66 10.67 -2.94
N HIS A 40 7.85 10.97 -3.97
CA HIS A 40 7.95 12.18 -4.79
C HIS A 40 6.61 12.91 -4.79
N PRO A 41 6.39 13.89 -3.90
CA PRO A 41 5.11 14.57 -3.77
C PRO A 41 4.71 15.29 -5.05
N MET A 42 5.67 15.83 -5.82
CA MET A 42 5.37 16.49 -7.09
C MET A 42 4.80 15.54 -8.14
N ALA A 43 5.34 14.31 -8.26
CA ALA A 43 4.80 13.32 -9.20
C ALA A 43 3.35 12.93 -8.86
N VAL A 44 3.01 12.92 -7.56
CA VAL A 44 1.65 12.69 -7.08
C VAL A 44 0.74 13.88 -7.43
N LEU A 45 1.19 15.11 -7.18
CA LEU A 45 0.42 16.32 -7.49
C LEU A 45 0.16 16.45 -9.00
N ASP A 46 1.16 16.16 -9.84
CA ASP A 46 1.03 16.18 -11.29
C ASP A 46 0.02 15.13 -11.77
N ALA A 47 0.04 13.93 -11.18
CA ALA A 47 -0.91 12.86 -11.50
C ALA A 47 -2.34 13.14 -10.99
N LEU A 48 -2.49 13.84 -9.88
CA LEU A 48 -3.77 14.30 -9.36
C LEU A 48 -4.38 15.39 -10.27
N GLY A 49 -3.55 16.31 -10.77
CA GLY A 49 -4.00 17.49 -11.48
C GLY A 49 -4.92 18.35 -10.59
N SER A 50 -6.17 18.56 -11.01
CA SER A 50 -7.17 19.32 -10.25
C SER A 50 -8.04 18.46 -9.32
N HIS A 51 -7.75 17.16 -9.20
CA HIS A 51 -8.59 16.24 -8.43
C HIS A 51 -8.18 16.17 -6.97
N PRO A 52 -9.13 15.91 -6.04
CA PRO A 52 -8.80 15.71 -4.64
C PRO A 52 -7.98 14.43 -4.43
N LEU A 53 -7.15 14.45 -3.39
CA LEU A 53 -6.51 13.26 -2.83
C LEU A 53 -7.30 12.85 -1.58
N ASP A 54 -7.92 11.67 -1.62
CA ASP A 54 -8.82 11.22 -0.56
C ASP A 54 -8.10 10.51 0.58
N LEU A 55 -6.94 9.92 0.30
CA LEU A 55 -6.22 9.14 1.30
C LEU A 55 -4.74 8.98 0.96
N ILE A 56 -3.90 9.00 2.00
CA ILE A 56 -2.50 8.62 1.95
C ILE A 56 -2.29 7.41 2.86
N LEU A 57 -1.73 6.34 2.31
CA LEU A 57 -1.41 5.10 3.03
C LEU A 57 0.10 4.93 3.11
N LEU A 58 0.60 4.63 4.30
CA LEU A 58 2.00 4.29 4.52
C LEU A 58 2.11 2.80 4.87
N THR A 59 2.94 2.07 4.12
CA THR A 59 3.36 0.71 4.45
C THR A 59 4.62 0.71 5.31
N THR A 60 5.40 1.79 5.25
CA THR A 60 6.63 1.95 6.03
C THR A 60 6.87 3.42 6.37
N ALA A 61 7.52 3.67 7.51
CA ALA A 61 7.79 5.01 8.01
C ALA A 61 9.26 5.40 7.83
N THR A 62 9.72 5.43 6.58
CA THR A 62 11.03 6.00 6.25
C THR A 62 10.95 7.53 6.26
N ALA A 63 12.08 8.21 6.46
CA ALA A 63 12.12 9.67 6.38
C ALA A 63 11.53 10.19 5.05
N LEU A 64 11.83 9.52 3.94
CA LEU A 64 11.31 9.85 2.61
C LEU A 64 9.79 9.73 2.52
N THR A 65 9.23 8.62 3.00
CA THR A 65 7.78 8.38 2.92
C THR A 65 6.99 9.30 3.85
N VAL A 66 7.54 9.61 5.02
CA VAL A 66 6.92 10.52 5.99
C VAL A 66 6.94 11.96 5.47
N GLU A 67 8.10 12.47 5.04
CA GLU A 67 8.22 13.85 4.54
C GLU A 67 7.31 14.10 3.33
N ALA A 68 7.29 13.16 2.37
CA ALA A 68 6.43 13.28 1.20
C ALA A 68 4.93 13.21 1.58
N ALA A 69 4.54 12.37 2.54
CA ALA A 69 3.18 12.31 3.03
C ALA A 69 2.76 13.62 3.72
N GLU A 70 3.61 14.23 4.55
CA GLU A 70 3.34 15.52 5.18
C GLU A 70 3.12 16.62 4.14
N ILE A 71 4.00 16.71 3.14
CA ILE A 71 3.86 17.69 2.05
C ILE A 71 2.52 17.50 1.33
N LEU A 72 2.14 16.26 1.01
CA LEU A 72 0.89 15.96 0.34
C LEU A 72 -0.32 16.26 1.23
N HIS A 73 -0.28 15.89 2.50
CA HIS A 73 -1.33 16.20 3.45
C HIS A 73 -1.55 17.71 3.56
N HIS A 74 -0.49 18.50 3.71
CA HIS A 74 -0.57 19.95 3.77
C HIS A 74 -1.12 20.58 2.48
N ARG A 75 -0.79 20.03 1.31
CA ARG A 75 -1.21 20.59 0.01
C ARG A 75 -2.59 20.17 -0.44
N THR A 76 -3.03 18.96 -0.06
CA THR A 76 -4.26 18.35 -0.59
C THR A 76 -5.35 18.16 0.47
N GLY A 77 -4.99 18.19 1.75
CA GLY A 77 -5.88 17.84 2.85
C GLY A 77 -6.11 16.33 3.01
N GLY A 78 -5.50 15.49 2.16
CA GLY A 78 -5.67 14.03 2.21
C GLY A 78 -5.19 13.45 3.55
N PRO A 79 -6.03 12.72 4.31
CA PRO A 79 -5.64 12.13 5.59
C PRO A 79 -4.57 11.06 5.41
N ILE A 80 -3.62 11.00 6.35
CA ILE A 80 -2.57 9.97 6.39
C ILE A 80 -3.00 8.86 7.33
N LEU A 81 -3.00 7.61 6.85
CA LEU A 81 -3.17 6.42 7.66
C LEU A 81 -1.90 5.55 7.62
N ALA A 82 -1.54 5.02 8.78
CA ALA A 82 -0.41 4.12 8.95
C ALA A 82 -0.61 3.29 10.23
N SER A 83 0.22 2.28 10.47
CA SER A 83 0.21 1.57 11.76
C SER A 83 1.02 2.31 12.82
N ASN A 84 0.63 2.17 14.09
CA ASN A 84 1.41 2.67 15.23
C ASN A 84 2.66 1.81 15.51
N THR A 85 2.79 0.66 14.85
CA THR A 85 3.96 -0.22 14.96
C THR A 85 5.11 0.21 14.06
N LEU A 86 4.87 1.08 13.07
CA LEU A 86 5.93 1.54 12.19
C LEU A 86 6.97 2.34 12.98
N SER A 87 8.24 1.90 12.92
CA SER A 87 9.37 2.62 13.52
C SER A 87 9.54 4.00 12.89
N GLY A 88 9.47 5.07 13.68
CA GLY A 88 9.66 6.43 13.14
C GLY A 88 9.36 7.60 14.08
N GLY A 89 9.03 7.34 15.34
CA GLY A 89 8.53 8.38 16.25
C GLY A 89 7.05 8.71 15.99
N LYS A 90 6.59 9.88 16.43
CA LYS A 90 5.19 10.28 16.26
C LYS A 90 4.93 10.59 14.79
N LEU A 91 4.21 9.70 14.11
CA LEU A 91 3.83 9.91 12.71
C LEU A 91 2.77 11.01 12.58
N PRO A 92 2.78 11.78 11.48
CA PRO A 92 1.79 12.80 11.15
C PRO A 92 0.46 12.19 10.67
N VAL A 93 -0.01 11.15 11.35
CA VAL A 93 -1.20 10.40 10.93
C VAL A 93 -2.48 11.04 11.45
N ALA A 94 -3.52 11.00 10.62
CA ALA A 94 -4.88 11.30 11.03
C ALA A 94 -5.43 10.20 11.95
N ARG A 95 -5.05 8.94 11.69
CA ARG A 95 -5.45 7.78 12.49
C ARG A 95 -4.45 6.64 12.32
N TYR A 96 -4.17 5.96 13.42
CA TYR A 96 -3.39 4.72 13.42
C TYR A 96 -4.30 3.51 13.13
N LEU A 97 -3.80 2.59 12.30
CA LEU A 97 -4.47 1.36 11.93
C LEU A 97 -3.92 0.16 12.69
N THR A 98 -4.81 -0.78 12.98
CA THR A 98 -4.52 -2.04 13.67
C THR A 98 -4.63 -3.25 12.74
N ASP A 99 -4.06 -4.39 13.15
CA ASP A 99 -4.12 -5.63 12.37
C ASP A 99 -5.55 -6.10 12.14
N GLY A 100 -5.88 -6.47 10.89
CA GLY A 100 -7.21 -6.94 10.50
C GLY A 100 -8.26 -5.84 10.40
N GLU A 101 -7.90 -4.58 10.65
CA GLU A 101 -8.82 -3.45 10.50
C GLU A 101 -9.24 -3.29 9.04
N VAL A 102 -10.50 -2.90 8.83
CA VAL A 102 -11.03 -2.65 7.49
C VAL A 102 -11.16 -1.15 7.26
N VAL A 103 -10.58 -0.66 6.17
CA VAL A 103 -10.63 0.75 5.76
C VAL A 103 -11.31 0.84 4.40
N GLY A 104 -12.25 1.79 4.26
CA GLY A 104 -12.93 2.00 2.98
C GLY A 104 -12.10 2.84 2.02
N LEU A 105 -11.90 2.36 0.79
CA LEU A 105 -11.65 3.19 -0.40
C LEU A 105 -12.92 3.27 -1.22
N GLY A 106 -13.80 4.19 -0.85
CA GLY A 106 -15.07 4.39 -1.55
C GLY A 106 -15.97 3.17 -1.35
N PRO A 107 -16.46 2.51 -2.41
CA PRO A 107 -17.30 1.32 -2.29
C PRO A 107 -16.50 0.06 -1.93
N LEU A 108 -15.17 0.14 -1.85
CA LEU A 108 -14.30 -1.00 -1.58
C LEU A 108 -13.87 -1.06 -0.12
N ALA A 109 -14.10 -2.21 0.49
CA ALA A 109 -13.48 -2.56 1.77
C ALA A 109 -12.05 -3.05 1.52
N GLN A 110 -11.05 -2.38 2.11
CA GLN A 110 -9.68 -2.88 2.20
C GLN A 110 -9.50 -3.64 3.50
N THR A 111 -8.87 -4.81 3.44
CA THR A 111 -8.40 -5.49 4.65
C THR A 111 -6.96 -5.10 4.89
N VAL A 112 -6.70 -4.47 6.03
CA VAL A 112 -5.37 -4.11 6.48
C VAL A 112 -4.73 -5.32 7.14
N TYR A 113 -3.51 -5.67 6.71
CA TYR A 113 -2.71 -6.69 7.37
C TYR A 113 -1.47 -6.02 7.97
N VAL A 114 -1.31 -6.15 9.29
CA VAL A 114 -0.15 -5.62 9.99
C VAL A 114 0.80 -6.80 10.30
N PRO A 115 2.00 -6.83 9.71
CA PRO A 115 3.15 -7.46 10.34
C PRO A 115 3.41 -6.84 11.71
N GLU A 116 3.79 -7.67 12.68
CA GLU A 116 4.52 -7.16 13.83
C GLU A 116 5.88 -6.60 13.33
N GLY A 117 6.05 -5.28 13.32
CA GLY A 117 7.33 -4.64 12.95
C GLY A 117 7.18 -3.34 12.14
N ASP A 118 8.23 -3.05 11.34
CA ASP A 118 8.46 -1.76 10.67
C ASP A 118 7.81 -1.65 9.27
N VAL A 119 7.03 -2.66 8.90
CA VAL A 119 6.34 -2.75 7.61
C VAL A 119 4.87 -3.11 7.85
N MET A 120 4.00 -2.65 6.96
CA MET A 120 2.56 -2.83 6.95
C MET A 120 2.09 -3.20 5.55
N CYS A 121 1.06 -4.04 5.43
CA CYS A 121 0.52 -4.47 4.14
C CYS A 121 -0.96 -4.07 3.99
N TYR A 122 -1.36 -3.67 2.79
CA TYR A 122 -2.75 -3.37 2.45
C TYR A 122 -3.26 -4.36 1.41
N ALA A 123 -4.23 -5.18 1.77
CA ALA A 123 -4.84 -6.13 0.84
C ALA A 123 -6.22 -5.64 0.41
N LEU A 124 -6.45 -5.63 -0.90
CA LEU A 124 -7.74 -5.36 -1.51
C LEU A 124 -8.24 -6.68 -2.07
N GLY A 125 -8.73 -7.54 -1.17
CA GLY A 125 -9.01 -8.95 -1.46
C GLY A 125 -10.00 -9.16 -2.61
N SER A 126 -11.02 -8.31 -2.75
CA SER A 126 -11.99 -8.40 -3.87
C SER A 126 -11.39 -8.06 -5.23
N GLU A 127 -10.29 -7.31 -5.26
CA GLU A 127 -9.62 -6.88 -6.49
C GLU A 127 -8.34 -7.71 -6.76
N GLY A 128 -7.97 -8.62 -5.85
CA GLY A 128 -6.75 -9.40 -5.95
C GLY A 128 -5.49 -8.53 -5.96
N ILE A 129 -5.47 -7.44 -5.20
CA ILE A 129 -4.35 -6.47 -5.13
C ILE A 129 -3.77 -6.47 -3.71
N LEU A 130 -2.44 -6.41 -3.59
CA LEU A 130 -1.72 -6.35 -2.34
C LEU A 130 -0.60 -5.31 -2.41
N PHE A 131 -0.55 -4.37 -1.46
CA PHE A 131 0.61 -3.49 -1.26
C PHE A 131 1.43 -3.98 -0.08
N THR A 132 2.73 -4.16 -0.27
CA THR A 132 3.61 -4.74 0.77
C THR A 132 4.75 -3.85 1.21
N GLY A 133 4.84 -2.62 0.68
CA GLY A 133 5.99 -1.77 0.93
C GLY A 133 7.30 -2.47 0.57
N PRO A 134 8.33 -2.39 1.43
CA PRO A 134 9.62 -3.02 1.18
C PRO A 134 9.68 -4.50 1.60
N LEU A 135 8.58 -5.15 1.97
CA LEU A 135 8.61 -6.52 2.54
C LEU A 135 9.40 -7.54 1.71
N PHE A 136 9.23 -7.50 0.39
CA PHE A 136 9.93 -8.39 -0.56
C PHE A 136 11.23 -7.79 -1.11
N ALA A 137 11.57 -6.56 -0.73
CA ALA A 137 12.88 -5.96 -0.94
C ALA A 137 13.81 -6.25 0.26
N ASP A 138 15.13 -6.14 0.04
CA ASP A 138 16.18 -6.10 1.08
C ASP A 138 16.25 -7.29 2.05
N GLY A 139 15.65 -8.42 1.72
CA GLY A 139 15.63 -9.57 2.62
C GLY A 139 14.83 -9.32 3.90
N LEU A 140 13.99 -8.27 3.97
CA LEU A 140 13.07 -8.02 5.09
C LEU A 140 12.11 -9.18 5.30
N ALA A 141 11.80 -9.92 4.24
CA ALA A 141 11.03 -11.15 4.35
C ALA A 141 11.70 -12.24 5.22
N SER A 142 13.03 -12.21 5.35
CA SER A 142 13.79 -13.16 6.18
C SER A 142 13.86 -12.74 7.65
N HIS A 143 13.47 -11.50 7.98
CA HIS A 143 13.49 -11.01 9.36
C HIS A 143 12.45 -11.74 10.21
N LYS A 144 12.85 -12.18 11.42
CA LYS A 144 11.98 -12.98 12.31
C LYS A 144 10.64 -12.29 12.63
N ALA A 145 10.66 -10.96 12.77
CA ALA A 145 9.47 -10.14 13.03
C ALA A 145 8.44 -10.23 11.89
N ASN A 146 8.91 -10.34 10.64
CA ASN A 146 8.06 -10.33 9.45
C ASN A 146 7.54 -11.72 9.06
N ARG A 147 8.05 -12.81 9.65
CA ARG A 147 7.60 -14.18 9.33
C ARG A 147 6.13 -14.43 9.63
N LEU A 148 5.61 -13.84 10.70
CA LEU A 148 4.18 -13.93 11.03
C LEU A 148 3.31 -13.22 9.98
N ALA A 149 3.78 -12.08 9.47
CA ALA A 149 3.10 -11.40 8.37
C ALA A 149 3.07 -12.22 7.09
N ILE A 150 4.20 -12.80 6.70
CA ILE A 150 4.28 -13.64 5.49
C ILE A 150 3.34 -14.84 5.60
N ALA A 151 3.23 -15.45 6.79
CA ALA A 151 2.27 -16.51 7.03
C ALA A 151 0.82 -16.04 6.86
N LYS A 152 0.48 -14.83 7.36
CA LYS A 152 -0.85 -14.22 7.15
C LYS A 152 -1.13 -13.95 5.68
N LEU A 153 -0.13 -13.54 4.87
CA LEU A 153 -0.32 -13.35 3.44
C LEU A 153 -0.69 -14.65 2.71
N GLY A 154 -0.31 -15.82 3.25
CA GLY A 154 -0.64 -17.13 2.69
C GLY A 154 -2.14 -17.47 2.65
N ILE A 155 -3.00 -16.69 3.30
CA ILE A 155 -4.46 -16.85 3.20
C ILE A 155 -5.05 -16.19 1.94
N LEU A 156 -4.29 -15.30 1.30
CA LEU A 156 -4.73 -14.62 0.09
C LEU A 156 -4.59 -15.56 -1.12
N PRO A 157 -5.41 -15.38 -2.17
CA PRO A 157 -5.27 -16.12 -3.43
C PRO A 157 -3.84 -16.03 -3.99
N SER A 158 -3.31 -17.13 -4.51
CA SER A 158 -1.93 -17.19 -5.03
C SER A 158 -1.67 -16.27 -6.23
N ASP A 159 -2.73 -15.91 -6.94
CA ASP A 159 -2.74 -14.98 -8.07
C ASP A 159 -2.92 -13.51 -7.66
N THR A 160 -3.01 -13.21 -6.36
CA THR A 160 -3.02 -11.83 -5.84
C THR A 160 -1.81 -11.08 -6.38
N THR A 161 -2.05 -9.95 -7.04
CA THR A 161 -1.03 -9.08 -7.63
C THR A 161 -0.40 -8.23 -6.53
N VAL A 162 0.91 -8.39 -6.37
CA VAL A 162 1.71 -7.71 -5.35
C VAL A 162 2.38 -6.48 -5.92
N HIS A 163 2.22 -5.37 -5.21
CA HIS A 163 2.80 -4.06 -5.47
C HIS A 163 3.69 -3.66 -4.27
N GLY A 164 4.97 -3.44 -4.52
CA GLY A 164 5.93 -3.11 -3.47
C GLY A 164 7.36 -3.19 -3.98
N GLY A 165 8.31 -2.90 -3.11
CA GLY A 165 9.73 -3.05 -3.43
C GLY A 165 10.07 -4.46 -3.90
N GLY A 166 10.98 -4.58 -4.86
CA GLY A 166 11.42 -5.86 -5.43
C GLY A 166 10.42 -6.59 -6.36
N THR A 167 9.20 -6.07 -6.55
CA THR A 167 8.14 -6.76 -7.33
C THR A 167 7.97 -6.27 -8.78
N ASN A 168 8.86 -5.39 -9.27
CA ASN A 168 8.79 -4.79 -10.61
C ASN A 168 7.47 -4.09 -10.99
N GLY A 169 6.56 -3.84 -10.03
CA GLY A 169 5.27 -3.19 -10.30
C GLY A 169 4.08 -4.13 -10.46
N GLY A 170 4.22 -5.42 -10.15
CA GLY A 170 3.13 -6.39 -10.19
C GLY A 170 3.66 -7.81 -10.37
N GLN A 171 3.63 -8.63 -9.31
CA GLN A 171 3.95 -10.05 -9.37
C GLN A 171 2.90 -10.87 -8.60
N PRO A 172 2.58 -12.10 -9.03
CA PRO A 172 1.69 -12.96 -8.26
C PRO A 172 2.31 -13.34 -6.91
N LEU A 173 1.48 -13.38 -5.88
CA LEU A 173 1.89 -13.65 -4.50
C LEU A 173 2.45 -15.06 -4.30
N GLY A 174 1.87 -16.08 -4.95
CA GLY A 174 2.26 -17.48 -4.79
C GLY A 174 3.76 -17.71 -5.01
N PRO A 175 4.30 -17.36 -6.20
CA PRO A 175 5.74 -17.48 -6.47
C PRO A 175 6.64 -16.66 -5.54
N LEU A 176 6.15 -15.53 -4.99
CA LEU A 176 6.90 -14.74 -4.01
C LEU A 176 7.00 -15.49 -2.67
N LEU A 177 5.90 -16.08 -2.20
CA LEU A 177 5.88 -16.87 -0.97
C LEU A 177 6.69 -18.17 -1.09
N GLU A 178 6.70 -18.80 -2.26
CA GLU A 178 7.48 -20.03 -2.50
C GLU A 178 8.99 -19.81 -2.38
N LYS A 179 9.50 -18.64 -2.79
CA LYS A 179 10.93 -18.29 -2.64
C LYS A 179 11.38 -18.10 -1.19
N LEU A 180 10.44 -17.99 -0.26
CA LEU A 180 10.68 -17.74 1.16
C LEU A 180 10.58 -19.00 2.02
N LYS A 181 10.23 -20.14 1.42
CA LYS A 181 10.20 -21.46 2.06
C LYS A 181 11.57 -22.13 1.96
#